data_AF-A0A4D4M1W3-F1
#
_entry.id   AF-A0A4D4M1W3-F1
#
_cell.length_a   1.000
_cell.length_b   1.000
_cell.length_c   1.000
_cell.angle_alpha   90.00
_cell.angle_beta   90.00
_cell.angle_gamma   90.00
#
_symmetry.space_group_name_H-M   'P 1'
#
loop_
_entity.id
_entity.type
_entity.pdbx_description
1 polymer ?
#
loop_
_entity_poly.entity_id
_entity_poly.type
_entity_poly.pdbx_seq_one_letter_code
_entity_poly.pdbx_strand_id
1 'polypeptide(L)'
;MKYSEVAQGVGKALAKADPEHAADYRKNTAALVEKLDGLDTRYADGLKNTGTKVFITTHAAFGYLAERYGLTEEAISGLDPESEPSGNRVKELEKMAQADGVSTVFYETLVSDKTAKTVAKDARLRTDVLDPIEGITEKSRGTDYFQVMESNLKALRTALGAK
;
A
#
# COMPACT_ATOMS: atom_id res chain seq x y z
N MET A 1 -4.95 11.75 8.51
CA MET A 1 -4.99 10.46 7.79
C MET A 1 -6.36 10.27 7.12
N LYS A 2 -6.46 9.83 5.84
CA LYS A 2 -7.73 9.82 5.07
C LYS A 2 -8.82 8.92 5.69
N TYR A 3 -8.46 7.76 6.25
CA TYR A 3 -9.43 6.92 6.95
C TYR A 3 -9.80 7.42 8.35
N SER A 4 -9.02 8.28 9.00
CA SER A 4 -9.47 8.96 10.23
C SER A 4 -10.69 9.83 9.94
N GLU A 5 -10.71 10.53 8.80
CA GLU A 5 -11.87 11.32 8.34
C GLU A 5 -13.07 10.43 8.02
N VAL A 6 -12.85 9.30 7.34
CA VAL A 6 -13.91 8.30 7.06
C VAL A 6 -14.48 7.74 8.36
N ALA A 7 -13.64 7.35 9.32
CA ALA A 7 -14.06 6.82 10.62
C ALA A 7 -14.91 7.85 11.39
N GLN A 8 -14.52 9.12 11.37
CA GLN A 8 -15.30 10.21 11.95
C GLN A 8 -16.66 10.38 11.26
N GLY A 9 -16.70 10.32 9.93
CA GLY A 9 -17.94 10.41 9.15
C GLY A 9 -18.90 9.27 9.47
N VAL A 10 -18.41 8.03 9.45
CA VAL A 10 -19.20 6.83 9.77
C VAL A 10 -19.69 6.86 11.22
N GLY A 11 -18.82 7.19 12.17
CA GLY A 11 -19.19 7.30 13.58
C GLY A 11 -20.31 8.31 13.83
N LYS A 12 -20.25 9.48 13.16
CA LYS A 12 -21.31 10.49 13.20
C LYS A 12 -22.63 9.98 12.59
N ALA A 13 -22.55 9.25 11.48
CA ALA A 13 -23.73 8.69 10.83
C ALA A 13 -24.41 7.61 11.70
N LEU A 14 -23.64 6.71 12.30
CA LEU A 14 -24.14 5.67 13.20
C LEU A 14 -24.78 6.27 14.46
N ALA A 15 -24.12 7.24 15.10
CA ALA A 15 -24.68 7.93 16.27
C ALA A 15 -25.96 8.72 15.96
N LYS A 16 -26.17 9.14 14.70
CA LYS A 16 -27.41 9.77 14.26
C LYS A 16 -28.52 8.75 13.98
N ALA A 17 -28.17 7.60 13.41
CA ALA A 17 -29.11 6.54 13.07
C ALA A 17 -29.59 5.75 14.30
N ASP A 18 -28.72 5.60 15.31
CA ASP A 18 -28.99 4.90 16.55
C ASP A 18 -28.57 5.76 17.77
N PRO A 19 -29.47 6.67 18.23
CA PRO A 19 -29.17 7.60 19.32
C PRO A 19 -28.93 6.93 20.67
N GLU A 20 -29.50 5.74 20.92
CA GLU A 20 -29.35 5.02 22.19
C GLU A 20 -27.89 4.58 22.40
N HIS A 21 -27.19 4.22 21.32
CA HIS A 21 -25.78 3.81 21.35
C HIS A 21 -24.80 4.92 20.89
N ALA A 22 -25.26 6.17 20.78
CA ALA A 22 -24.45 7.28 20.26
C ALA A 22 -23.14 7.52 21.02
N ALA A 23 -23.12 7.31 22.34
CA ALA A 23 -21.93 7.46 23.16
C ALA A 23 -20.87 6.39 22.82
N ASP A 24 -21.30 5.15 22.58
CA ASP A 24 -20.40 4.05 22.23
C ASP A 24 -19.78 4.24 20.85
N TYR A 25 -20.56 4.66 19.85
CA TYR A 25 -20.01 4.99 18.54
C TYR A 25 -18.96 6.10 18.62
N ARG A 26 -19.22 7.18 19.38
CA ARG A 26 -18.24 8.27 19.55
C ARG A 26 -16.96 7.79 20.22
N LYS A 27 -17.08 6.99 21.29
CA LYS A 27 -15.94 6.40 22.00
C LYS A 27 -15.11 5.50 21.09
N ASN A 28 -15.76 4.60 20.36
CA ASN A 28 -15.10 3.65 19.45
C ASN A 28 -14.45 4.36 18.27
N THR A 29 -15.10 5.39 17.70
CA THR A 29 -14.52 6.23 16.65
C THR A 29 -13.28 6.97 17.14
N ALA A 30 -13.31 7.55 18.34
CA ALA A 30 -12.13 8.23 18.90
C ALA A 30 -10.95 7.26 19.06
N ALA A 31 -11.19 6.07 19.61
CA ALA A 31 -10.17 5.03 19.76
C ALA A 31 -9.63 4.54 18.40
N LEU A 32 -10.48 4.44 17.37
CA LEU A 32 -10.05 4.06 16.02
C LEU A 32 -9.20 5.16 15.38
N VAL A 33 -9.61 6.42 15.49
CA VAL A 33 -8.85 7.57 14.96
C VAL A 33 -7.46 7.63 15.56
N GLU A 34 -7.33 7.45 16.88
CA GLU A 34 -6.02 7.42 17.55
C GLU A 34 -5.09 6.33 16.97
N LYS A 35 -5.63 5.13 16.72
CA LYS A 35 -4.86 4.05 16.09
C LYS A 35 -4.44 4.38 14.65
N LEU A 36 -5.34 4.99 13.87
CA LEU A 36 -5.08 5.39 12.48
C LEU A 36 -4.03 6.51 12.38
N ASP A 37 -4.08 7.48 13.29
CA ASP A 37 -3.09 8.57 13.36
C ASP A 37 -1.73 8.05 13.83
N GLY A 38 -1.72 7.06 14.74
CA GLY A 38 -0.50 6.33 15.09
C GLY A 38 0.11 5.58 13.92
N LEU A 39 -0.71 4.95 13.06
CA LEU A 39 -0.24 4.31 11.83
C LEU A 39 0.30 5.32 10.81
N ASP A 40 -0.38 6.45 10.63
CA ASP A 40 0.05 7.57 9.76
C ASP A 40 1.44 8.08 10.18
N THR A 41 1.65 8.26 11.49
CA THR A 41 2.96 8.65 12.05
C THR A 41 4.03 7.62 11.74
N ARG A 42 3.75 6.32 11.94
CA ARG A 42 4.71 5.24 11.63
C ARG A 42 5.12 5.22 10.15
N TYR A 43 4.18 5.47 9.25
CA TYR A 43 4.47 5.59 7.83
C TYR A 43 5.29 6.83 7.51
N ALA A 44 4.89 8.00 8.01
CA ALA A 44 5.60 9.25 7.80
C ALA A 44 7.06 9.15 8.25
N ASP A 45 7.30 8.66 9.47
CA ASP A 45 8.64 8.49 10.01
C ASP A 45 9.42 7.39 9.27
N GLY A 46 8.75 6.27 8.98
CA GLY A 46 9.39 5.12 8.35
C GLY A 46 9.78 5.32 6.89
N LEU A 47 9.15 6.27 6.20
CA LEU A 47 9.37 6.52 4.77
C LEU A 47 10.01 7.90 4.49
N LYS A 48 10.28 8.69 5.54
CA LYS A 48 10.92 10.01 5.43
C LYS A 48 12.29 9.92 4.74
N ASN A 49 13.15 9.02 5.22
CA ASN A 49 14.54 8.89 4.78
C ASN A 49 14.75 7.59 4.00
N THR A 50 14.51 7.62 2.69
CA THR A 50 14.65 6.46 1.79
C THR A 50 15.74 6.70 0.76
N GLY A 51 16.37 5.62 0.28
CA GLY A 51 17.37 5.67 -0.79
C GLY A 51 16.76 5.96 -2.17
N THR A 52 15.52 5.53 -2.40
CA THR A 52 14.71 5.90 -3.56
C THR A 52 13.31 6.31 -3.11
N LYS A 53 12.59 7.06 -3.96
CA LYS A 53 11.19 7.42 -3.75
C LYS A 53 10.23 6.62 -4.65
N VAL A 54 10.77 5.81 -5.56
CA VAL A 54 9.97 5.07 -6.54
C VAL A 54 9.80 3.62 -6.09
N PHE A 55 8.58 3.09 -6.21
CA PHE A 55 8.33 1.65 -6.12
C PHE A 55 7.47 1.19 -7.29
N ILE A 56 7.70 -0.05 -7.72
CA ILE A 56 6.96 -0.67 -8.82
C ILE A 56 5.92 -1.62 -8.26
N THR A 57 4.70 -1.64 -8.81
CA THR A 57 3.63 -2.58 -8.43
C THR A 57 2.90 -3.12 -9.66
N THR A 58 2.30 -4.30 -9.57
CA THR A 58 1.41 -4.81 -10.63
C THR A 58 0.01 -4.20 -10.58
N HIS A 59 -0.46 -3.77 -9.41
CA HIS A 59 -1.77 -3.17 -9.20
C HIS A 59 -1.60 -1.72 -8.69
N ALA A 60 -2.12 -0.76 -9.44
CA ALA A 60 -2.05 0.68 -9.14
C ALA A 60 -3.01 1.14 -8.01
N ALA A 61 -2.90 0.53 -6.83
CA ALA A 61 -3.80 0.78 -5.70
C ALA A 61 -3.24 1.79 -4.66
N PHE A 62 -2.00 2.25 -4.82
CA PHE A 62 -1.26 2.91 -3.75
C PHE A 62 -1.03 4.42 -3.98
N GLY A 63 -1.68 5.03 -4.98
CA GLY A 63 -1.43 6.42 -5.36
C GLY A 63 -1.64 7.42 -4.21
N TYR A 64 -2.70 7.27 -3.41
CA TYR A 64 -2.92 8.13 -2.23
C TYR A 64 -1.87 7.94 -1.13
N LEU A 65 -1.35 6.72 -0.98
CA LEU A 65 -0.26 6.44 -0.04
C LEU A 65 1.03 7.08 -0.55
N ALA A 66 1.30 6.94 -1.84
CA ALA A 66 2.47 7.52 -2.48
C ALA A 66 2.47 9.05 -2.36
N GLU A 67 1.38 9.71 -2.73
CA GLU A 67 1.20 11.16 -2.58
C GLU A 67 1.42 11.61 -1.13
N ARG A 68 0.78 10.94 -0.17
CA ARG A 68 0.82 11.32 1.24
C ARG A 68 2.23 11.28 1.83
N TYR A 69 3.05 10.30 1.43
CA TYR A 69 4.38 10.09 1.99
C TYR A 69 5.51 10.48 1.05
N GLY A 70 5.21 11.22 -0.03
CA GLY A 70 6.19 11.74 -0.98
C GLY A 70 6.92 10.64 -1.76
N LEU A 71 6.20 9.57 -2.11
CA LEU A 71 6.68 8.49 -2.97
C LEU A 71 6.07 8.60 -4.37
N THR A 72 6.59 7.80 -5.29
CA THR A 72 6.08 7.64 -6.65
C THR A 72 5.75 6.16 -6.87
N GLU A 73 4.50 5.90 -7.21
CA GLU A 73 4.02 4.58 -7.62
C GLU A 73 4.19 4.43 -9.13
N GLU A 74 4.86 3.36 -9.56
CA GLU A 74 4.96 2.96 -10.97
C GLU A 74 4.27 1.63 -11.18
N ALA A 75 3.16 1.64 -11.92
CA ALA A 75 2.40 0.43 -12.17
C ALA A 75 2.86 -0.29 -13.45
N ILE A 76 3.02 -1.61 -13.37
CA ILE A 76 3.35 -2.47 -14.52
C ILE A 76 2.17 -2.54 -15.48
N SER A 77 0.99 -2.75 -14.90
CA SER A 77 -0.30 -2.79 -15.58
C SER A 77 -1.11 -1.57 -15.14
N GLY A 78 -2.24 -1.31 -15.81
CA GLY A 78 -3.16 -0.24 -15.39
C GLY A 78 -3.93 -0.62 -14.12
N LEU A 79 -5.23 -0.34 -14.10
CA LEU A 79 -6.10 -0.72 -12.99
C LEU A 79 -6.36 -2.24 -12.90
N ASP A 80 -6.16 -2.97 -13.99
CA ASP A 80 -6.36 -4.41 -14.02
C ASP A 80 -5.06 -5.17 -13.70
N PRO A 81 -4.98 -5.85 -12.55
CA PRO A 81 -3.80 -6.59 -12.12
C PRO A 81 -3.59 -7.92 -12.88
N GLU A 82 -4.58 -8.43 -13.61
CA GLU A 82 -4.46 -9.66 -14.42
C GLU A 82 -3.88 -9.42 -15.82
N SER A 83 -3.87 -8.17 -16.28
CA SER A 83 -3.37 -7.79 -17.60
C SER A 83 -1.85 -7.98 -17.71
N GLU A 84 -1.40 -8.67 -18.76
CA GLU A 84 0.04 -8.81 -19.06
C GLU A 84 0.62 -7.50 -19.65
N PRO A 85 1.80 -7.05 -19.19
CA PRO A 85 2.46 -5.87 -19.73
C PRO A 85 3.04 -6.13 -21.12
N SER A 86 3.04 -5.11 -21.98
CA SER A 86 3.77 -5.18 -23.25
C SER A 86 5.29 -5.25 -23.01
N GLY A 87 6.02 -5.89 -23.92
CA GLY A 87 7.49 -5.95 -23.84
C GLY A 87 8.17 -4.56 -23.86
N ASN A 88 7.53 -3.55 -24.46
CA ASN A 88 8.03 -2.16 -24.40
C ASN A 88 7.91 -1.59 -22.98
N ARG A 89 6.78 -1.83 -22.29
CA ARG A 89 6.59 -1.40 -20.91
C ARG A 89 7.61 -2.07 -19.98
N VAL A 90 7.91 -3.35 -20.17
CA VAL A 90 8.96 -4.05 -19.40
C VAL A 90 10.31 -3.35 -19.58
N LYS A 91 10.72 -3.05 -20.81
CA LYS A 91 11.98 -2.33 -21.08
C LYS A 91 12.03 -0.91 -20.50
N GLU A 92 10.90 -0.20 -20.47
CA GLU A 92 10.82 1.11 -19.83
C GLU A 92 11.02 1.01 -18.32
N LEU A 93 10.35 0.04 -17.69
CA LEU A 93 10.47 -0.22 -16.26
C LEU A 93 11.88 -0.66 -15.88
N GLU A 94 12.56 -1.45 -16.72
CA GLU A 94 13.97 -1.82 -16.52
C GLU A 94 14.88 -0.59 -16.46
N LYS A 95 14.71 0.33 -17.42
CA LYS A 95 15.50 1.57 -17.48
C LYS A 95 15.22 2.47 -16.29
N MET A 96 13.95 2.64 -15.94
CA MET A 96 13.53 3.44 -14.80
C MET A 96 14.04 2.83 -13.50
N ALA A 97 13.91 1.52 -13.30
CA ALA A 97 14.39 0.84 -12.11
C ALA A 97 15.90 1.02 -11.91
N GLN A 98 16.68 0.97 -12.99
CA GLN A 98 18.11 1.24 -12.93
C GLN A 98 18.42 2.71 -12.61
N ALA A 99 17.71 3.65 -13.24
CA ALA A 99 17.91 5.09 -13.05
C ALA A 99 17.56 5.55 -11.62
N ASP A 100 16.46 5.03 -11.08
CA ASP A 100 15.93 5.43 -9.77
C ASP A 100 16.36 4.51 -8.62
N GLY A 101 17.20 3.51 -8.90
CA GLY A 101 17.70 2.56 -7.89
C GLY A 101 16.60 1.68 -7.27
N VAL A 102 15.54 1.39 -8.03
CA VAL A 102 14.47 0.49 -7.58
C VAL A 102 15.01 -0.93 -7.51
N SER A 103 14.68 -1.65 -6.43
CA SER A 103 15.19 -3.01 -6.18
C SER A 103 14.13 -4.10 -6.11
N THR A 104 12.85 -3.72 -6.15
CA THR A 104 11.72 -4.61 -5.88
C THR A 104 10.53 -4.26 -6.75
N VAL A 105 9.87 -5.30 -7.28
CA VAL A 105 8.54 -5.26 -7.90
C VAL A 105 7.52 -5.83 -6.92
N PHE A 106 6.50 -5.05 -6.59
CA PHE A 106 5.41 -5.48 -5.73
C PHE A 106 4.28 -6.15 -6.51
N TYR A 107 3.61 -7.09 -5.85
CA TYR A 107 2.36 -7.70 -6.29
C TYR A 107 1.39 -7.87 -5.12
N GLU A 108 0.11 -8.08 -5.43
CA GLU A 108 -0.95 -8.26 -4.43
C GLU A 108 -1.26 -9.75 -4.14
N THR A 109 -2.17 -10.00 -3.20
CA THR A 109 -2.48 -11.36 -2.70
C THR A 109 -3.65 -12.04 -3.42
N LEU A 110 -4.49 -11.28 -4.11
CA LEU A 110 -5.71 -11.77 -4.75
C LEU A 110 -5.48 -12.36 -6.15
N VAL A 111 -4.45 -11.92 -6.86
CA VAL A 111 -4.13 -12.39 -8.22
C VAL A 111 -2.81 -13.17 -8.30
N SER A 112 -2.48 -13.66 -9.49
CA SER A 112 -1.26 -14.42 -9.74
C SER A 112 -0.01 -13.52 -9.71
N ASP A 113 1.06 -13.97 -9.04
CA ASP A 113 2.35 -13.28 -8.97
C ASP A 113 3.24 -13.47 -10.21
N LYS A 114 2.74 -14.16 -11.25
CA LYS A 114 3.50 -14.50 -12.47
C LYS A 114 4.02 -13.26 -13.18
N THR A 115 3.18 -12.24 -13.36
CA THR A 115 3.57 -11.00 -14.04
C THR A 115 4.71 -10.30 -13.31
N ALA A 116 4.58 -10.12 -11.99
CA ALA A 116 5.64 -9.54 -11.16
C ALA A 116 6.94 -10.35 -11.25
N LYS A 117 6.87 -11.68 -11.19
CA LYS A 117 8.06 -12.55 -11.31
C LYS A 117 8.73 -12.46 -12.66
N THR A 118 7.98 -12.40 -13.75
CA THR A 118 8.53 -12.24 -15.10
C THR A 118 9.26 -10.91 -15.23
N VAL A 119 8.60 -9.81 -14.86
CA VAL A 119 9.22 -8.47 -14.91
C VAL A 119 10.45 -8.39 -14.02
N ALA A 120 10.37 -8.90 -12.78
CA ALA A 120 11.49 -8.89 -11.86
C ALA A 120 12.67 -9.73 -12.37
N LYS A 121 12.41 -10.87 -13.02
CA LYS A 121 13.46 -11.70 -13.62
C LYS A 121 14.19 -10.96 -14.75
N ASP A 122 13.46 -10.34 -15.66
CA ASP A 122 14.04 -9.65 -16.82
C ASP A 122 14.80 -8.40 -16.37
N ALA A 123 14.23 -7.65 -15.41
CA ALA A 123 14.83 -6.47 -14.81
C ALA A 123 15.88 -6.72 -13.73
N ARG A 124 16.13 -7.99 -13.35
CA ARG A 124 17.02 -8.40 -12.25
C ARG A 124 16.66 -7.75 -10.91
N LEU A 125 15.36 -7.60 -10.65
CA LEU A 125 14.78 -7.10 -9.41
C LEU A 125 14.33 -8.26 -8.52
N ARG A 126 14.04 -7.94 -7.25
CA ARG A 126 13.34 -8.85 -6.35
C ARG A 126 11.82 -8.69 -6.51
N THR A 127 11.06 -9.63 -5.96
CA THR A 127 9.62 -9.43 -5.74
C THR A 127 9.30 -9.39 -4.26
N ASP A 128 8.26 -8.66 -3.90
CA ASP A 128 7.65 -8.73 -2.57
C ASP A 128 6.15 -8.42 -2.65
N VAL A 129 5.43 -8.59 -1.55
CA VAL A 129 3.99 -8.32 -1.48
C VAL A 129 3.73 -6.89 -0.99
N LEU A 130 2.83 -6.20 -1.68
CA LEU A 130 2.16 -4.99 -1.19
C LEU A 130 0.66 -5.22 -1.35
N ASP A 131 -0.04 -5.40 -0.22
CA ASP A 131 -1.44 -5.84 -0.20
C ASP A 131 -2.39 -4.62 -0.25
N PRO A 132 -3.30 -4.51 -1.24
CA PRO A 132 -4.22 -3.39 -1.37
C PRO A 132 -5.41 -3.47 -0.39
N ILE A 133 -5.50 -4.54 0.40
CA ILE A 133 -6.55 -4.84 1.39
C ILE A 133 -7.98 -4.83 0.83
N GLU A 134 -8.13 -5.14 -0.45
CA GLU A 134 -9.45 -5.32 -1.09
C GLU A 134 -10.12 -6.63 -0.65
N GLY A 135 -9.32 -7.58 -0.18
CA GLY A 135 -9.76 -8.78 0.50
C GLY A 135 -8.62 -9.38 1.31
N ILE A 136 -8.82 -9.60 2.61
CA ILE A 136 -7.84 -10.29 3.46
C ILE A 136 -7.97 -11.79 3.21
N THR A 137 -6.87 -12.42 2.80
CA THR A 137 -6.80 -13.87 2.53
C THR A 137 -5.72 -14.52 3.39
N GLU A 138 -5.60 -15.85 3.31
CA GLU A 138 -4.50 -16.59 3.95
C GLU A 138 -3.11 -16.17 3.46
N LYS A 139 -3.03 -15.50 2.30
CA LYS A 139 -1.77 -14.97 1.74
C LYS A 139 -1.44 -13.57 2.26
N SER A 140 -2.41 -12.88 2.88
CA SER A 140 -2.20 -11.56 3.47
C SER A 140 -1.29 -11.66 4.70
N ARG A 141 -0.39 -10.68 4.86
CA ARG A 141 0.54 -10.62 6.00
C ARG A 141 -0.10 -9.89 7.17
N GLY A 142 -1.16 -10.48 7.70
CA GLY A 142 -1.99 -9.89 8.76
C GLY A 142 -3.45 -10.28 8.58
N THR A 143 -4.23 -10.17 9.65
CA THR A 143 -5.66 -10.55 9.68
C THR A 143 -6.60 -9.36 9.77
N ASP A 144 -6.07 -8.15 9.91
CA ASP A 144 -6.83 -6.91 9.96
C ASP A 144 -6.08 -5.78 9.22
N TYR A 145 -6.76 -4.63 9.11
CA TYR A 145 -6.21 -3.44 8.45
C TYR A 145 -4.86 -3.00 9.01
N PHE A 146 -4.70 -2.96 10.33
CA PHE A 146 -3.48 -2.45 10.94
C PHE A 146 -2.31 -3.39 10.69
N GLN A 147 -2.51 -4.70 10.87
CA GLN A 147 -1.45 -5.70 10.66
C GLN A 147 -0.99 -5.74 9.20
N VAL A 148 -1.94 -5.71 8.25
CA VAL A 148 -1.61 -5.69 6.82
C VAL A 148 -0.85 -4.41 6.44
N MET A 149 -1.31 -3.25 6.92
CA MET A 149 -0.61 -1.99 6.65
C MET A 149 0.77 -1.92 7.32
N GLU A 150 0.96 -2.51 8.49
CA GLU A 150 2.28 -2.60 9.13
C GLU A 150 3.24 -3.50 8.34
N SER A 151 2.73 -4.59 7.78
CA SER A 151 3.48 -5.46 6.86
C SER A 151 3.83 -4.74 5.55
N ASN A 152 2.89 -3.97 4.98
CA ASN A 152 3.13 -3.14 3.81
C ASN A 152 4.21 -2.09 4.07
N LEU A 153 4.18 -1.40 5.22
CA LEU A 153 5.21 -0.46 5.63
C LEU A 153 6.58 -1.13 5.71
N LYS A 154 6.68 -2.32 6.31
CA LYS A 154 7.94 -3.07 6.40
C LYS A 154 8.50 -3.43 5.01
N ALA A 155 7.63 -3.85 4.11
CA ALA A 155 7.98 -4.18 2.73
C ALA A 155 8.51 -2.94 1.98
N LEU A 156 7.78 -1.82 2.07
CA LEU A 156 8.19 -0.53 1.49
C LEU A 156 9.52 -0.04 2.06
N ARG A 157 9.71 -0.06 3.38
CA ARG A 157 10.98 0.33 4.02
C ARG A 157 12.17 -0.46 3.46
N THR A 158 11.99 -1.76 3.27
CA THR A 158 13.02 -2.65 2.74
C THR A 158 13.31 -2.35 1.28
N ALA A 159 12.26 -2.20 0.45
CA ALA A 159 12.40 -1.94 -0.98
C ALA A 159 13.00 -0.56 -1.29
N LEU A 160 12.62 0.45 -0.51
CA LEU A 160 13.04 1.84 -0.67
C LEU A 160 14.37 2.17 0.05
N GLY A 161 14.96 1.21 0.77
CA GLY A 161 16.21 1.42 1.51
C GLY A 161 16.08 2.45 2.63
N ALA A 162 14.96 2.41 3.38
CA ALA A 162 14.72 3.32 4.49
C ALA A 162 15.75 3.12 5.63
N LYS A 163 16.26 4.22 6.18
CA LYS A 163 17.22 4.24 7.30
C LYS A 163 16.55 4.64 8.61
#